data_AF-A0A962XHQ3-F1
#
_entry.id   AF-A0A962XHQ3-F1
#
_cell.length_a   1.000
_cell.length_b   1.000
_cell.length_c   1.000
_cell.angle_alpha   90.00
_cell.angle_beta   90.00
_cell.angle_gamma   90.00
#
_symmetry.space_group_name_H-M   'P 1'
#
loop_
_entity.id
_entity.type
_entity.pdbx_description
1 polymer ?
#
loop_
_entity_poly.entity_id
_entity_poly.type
_entity_poly.pdbx_seq_one_letter_code
_entity_poly.pdbx_strand_id
1 'polypeptide(L)'
;MPQAISALLNARWIVPVEPEGRVLEHHTIAVQNDRILAILPRDQATARFSAEACLDFETHVLIPGLVNTHTHASMTLLRGLADDLPLMAWLQDHIWPTETRWVDPEFVRAGTRLAIAEMLRGGT
;
A
#
# COMPACT_ATOMS: atom_id res chain seq x y z
N MET A 1 17.39 -1.30 -30.55
CA MET A 1 16.85 -2.51 -29.88
C MET A 1 16.14 -2.05 -28.62
N PRO A 2 15.01 -2.67 -28.23
CA PRO A 2 14.30 -2.32 -27.00
C PRO A 2 15.21 -2.49 -25.77
N GLN A 3 15.06 -1.63 -24.78
CA GLN A 3 15.80 -1.71 -23.51
C GLN A 3 15.25 -2.84 -22.64
N ALA A 4 16.09 -3.74 -22.15
CA ALA A 4 15.69 -4.80 -21.22
C ALA A 4 15.32 -4.21 -19.85
N ILE A 5 14.17 -4.60 -19.28
CA ILE A 5 13.70 -4.14 -17.97
C ILE A 5 13.02 -5.24 -17.14
N SER A 6 12.75 -4.97 -15.86
CA SER A 6 12.10 -5.94 -14.96
C SER A 6 10.62 -6.15 -15.28
N ALA A 7 9.82 -5.08 -15.40
CA ALA A 7 8.38 -5.23 -15.59
C ALA A 7 7.73 -4.09 -16.40
N LEU A 8 6.66 -4.45 -17.11
CA LEU A 8 5.64 -3.52 -17.62
C LEU A 8 4.32 -3.78 -16.90
N LEU A 9 3.76 -2.74 -16.28
CA LEU A 9 2.44 -2.76 -15.65
C LEU A 9 1.46 -2.00 -16.55
N ASN A 10 0.66 -2.72 -17.32
CA ASN A 10 -0.36 -2.17 -18.20
C ASN A 10 -1.66 -1.99 -17.40
N ALA A 11 -2.27 -0.81 -17.46
CA ALA A 11 -3.51 -0.57 -16.74
C ALA A 11 -4.51 0.20 -17.59
N ARG A 12 -5.79 0.01 -17.26
CA ARG A 12 -6.85 0.81 -17.87
C ARG A 12 -6.73 2.28 -17.49
N TRP A 13 -6.50 2.55 -16.21
CA TRP A 13 -6.27 3.88 -15.68
C TRP A 13 -5.01 3.91 -14.82
N ILE A 14 -4.23 4.98 -14.94
CA ILE A 14 -3.17 5.33 -14.00
C ILE A 14 -3.44 6.74 -13.48
N VAL A 15 -3.46 6.91 -12.16
CA VAL A 15 -3.53 8.22 -11.50
C VAL A 15 -2.15 8.51 -10.91
N PRO A 16 -1.32 9.35 -11.55
CA PRO A 16 0.07 9.56 -11.13
C PRO A 16 0.22 10.47 -9.91
N VAL A 17 -0.89 11.07 -9.43
CA VAL A 17 -0.95 12.15 -8.42
C VAL A 17 -0.35 13.47 -8.94
N GLU A 18 0.87 13.43 -9.47
CA GLU A 18 1.53 14.55 -10.14
C GLU A 18 1.67 14.28 -11.65
N PRO A 19 1.19 15.17 -12.54
CA PRO A 19 0.52 16.44 -12.23
C PRO A 19 -0.90 16.24 -11.68
N GLU A 20 -1.35 17.19 -10.85
CA GLU A 20 -2.68 17.18 -10.23
C GLU A 20 -3.83 17.03 -11.25
N GLY A 21 -4.86 16.27 -10.87
CA GLY A 21 -6.09 16.12 -11.64
C GLY A 21 -5.96 15.28 -12.91
N ARG A 22 -4.84 14.58 -13.12
CA ARG A 22 -4.60 13.75 -14.30
C ARG A 22 -5.04 12.31 -14.09
N VAL A 23 -5.70 11.76 -15.11
CA VAL A 23 -5.97 10.33 -15.28
C VAL A 23 -5.44 9.92 -16.65
N LEU A 24 -4.56 8.93 -16.68
CA LEU A 24 -3.94 8.42 -17.90
C LEU A 24 -4.64 7.12 -18.31
N GLU A 25 -5.33 7.13 -19.44
CA GLU A 25 -5.99 5.93 -19.98
C GLU A 25 -5.05 5.12 -20.87
N HIS A 26 -5.08 3.79 -20.76
CA HIS A 26 -4.29 2.88 -21.59
C HIS A 26 -2.77 3.16 -21.58
N HIS A 27 -2.25 3.49 -20.40
CA HIS A 27 -0.83 3.71 -20.16
C HIS A 27 -0.18 2.52 -19.45
N THR A 28 1.14 2.49 -19.51
CA THR A 28 2.00 1.48 -18.90
C THR A 28 2.99 2.14 -17.95
N ILE A 29 3.20 1.53 -16.78
CA ILE A 29 4.33 1.86 -15.90
C ILE A 29 5.48 0.89 -16.23
N ALA A 30 6.61 1.42 -16.68
CA ALA A 30 7.83 0.66 -16.90
C ALA A 30 8.69 0.69 -15.63
N VAL A 31 9.07 -0.49 -15.14
CA VAL A 31 9.79 -0.68 -13.88
C VAL A 31 11.10 -1.44 -14.14
N GLN A 32 12.20 -0.91 -13.59
CA GLN A 32 13.46 -1.62 -13.46
C GLN A 32 13.78 -1.75 -11.98
N ASN A 33 13.90 -2.98 -11.51
CA ASN A 33 14.11 -3.30 -10.10
C ASN A 33 13.05 -2.62 -9.21
N ASP A 34 13.45 -1.65 -8.40
CA ASP A 34 12.63 -0.89 -7.45
C ASP A 34 12.26 0.52 -7.96
N ARG A 35 12.54 0.84 -9.23
CA ARG A 35 12.38 2.19 -9.78
C ARG A 35 11.43 2.24 -10.97
N ILE A 36 10.56 3.24 -10.98
CA ILE A 36 9.77 3.63 -12.14
C ILE A 36 10.70 4.33 -13.13
N LEU A 37 10.83 3.78 -14.33
CA LEU A 37 11.61 4.37 -15.41
C LEU A 37 10.78 5.35 -16.26
N ALA A 38 9.52 5.01 -16.49
CA ALA A 38 8.62 5.81 -17.30
C ALA A 38 7.15 5.45 -17.04
N ILE A 39 6.27 6.42 -17.26
CA ILE A 39 4.83 6.23 -17.43
C ILE A 39 4.49 6.78 -18.81
N LEU A 40 4.01 5.92 -19.71
CA LEU A 40 3.82 6.28 -21.13
C LEU A 40 2.69 5.46 -21.78
N PRO A 41 2.15 5.89 -22.93
CA PRO A 41 1.18 5.10 -23.69
C PRO A 41 1.70 3.69 -23.99
N ARG A 42 0.80 2.70 -23.96
CA ARG A 42 1.16 1.28 -24.04
C ARG A 42 1.94 0.91 -25.31
N ASP A 43 1.54 1.45 -26.45
CA ASP A 43 2.20 1.25 -27.74
C ASP A 43 3.67 1.72 -27.68
N GLN A 44 3.91 2.90 -27.11
CA GLN A 44 5.25 3.44 -26.91
C GLN A 44 6.08 2.59 -25.93
N ALA A 45 5.46 2.08 -24.86
CA ALA A 45 6.13 1.19 -23.92
C ALA A 45 6.61 -0.10 -24.60
N THR A 46 5.76 -0.74 -25.41
CA THR A 46 6.11 -1.98 -26.12
C THR A 46 7.18 -1.78 -27.21
N ALA A 47 7.26 -0.60 -27.81
CA ALA A 47 8.32 -0.29 -28.77
C ALA A 47 9.66 0.00 -28.09
N ARG A 48 9.64 0.57 -26.89
CA ARG A 48 10.82 1.05 -26.18
C ARG A 48 11.47 0.00 -25.28
N PHE A 49 10.68 -0.88 -24.68
CA PHE A 49 11.16 -1.80 -23.63
C PHE A 49 10.88 -3.26 -23.96
N SER A 50 11.73 -4.14 -23.43
CA SER A 50 11.55 -5.61 -23.40
C SER A 50 11.59 -6.03 -21.94
N ALA A 51 10.45 -6.39 -21.35
CA ALA A 51 10.37 -6.71 -19.93
C ALA A 51 10.45 -8.21 -19.63
N GLU A 52 11.00 -8.56 -18.47
CA GLU A 52 10.95 -9.93 -17.94
C GLU A 52 9.53 -10.35 -17.55
N ALA A 53 8.73 -9.40 -17.05
CA ALA A 53 7.32 -9.60 -16.71
C ALA A 53 6.41 -8.53 -17.33
N CYS A 54 5.26 -8.97 -17.85
CA CYS A 54 4.18 -8.09 -18.29
C CYS A 54 2.92 -8.42 -17.49
N LEU A 55 2.35 -7.42 -16.82
CA LEU A 55 1.13 -7.55 -16.01
C LEU A 55 0.04 -6.67 -16.61
N ASP A 56 -1.14 -7.24 -16.86
CA ASP A 56 -2.26 -6.56 -17.51
C ASP A 56 -3.44 -6.37 -16.56
N PHE A 57 -3.80 -5.10 -16.32
CA PHE A 57 -4.88 -4.67 -15.43
C PHE A 57 -5.94 -3.86 -16.19
N GLU A 58 -6.57 -4.49 -17.18
CA GLU A 58 -7.49 -3.88 -18.16
C GLU A 58 -8.79 -3.28 -17.58
N THR A 59 -9.05 -3.51 -16.29
CA THR A 59 -10.23 -3.00 -15.58
C THR A 59 -9.88 -2.27 -14.28
N HIS A 60 -8.60 -2.10 -13.96
CA HIS A 60 -8.16 -1.51 -12.70
C HIS A 60 -7.61 -0.11 -12.89
N VAL A 61 -7.61 0.64 -11.79
CA VAL A 61 -6.80 1.84 -11.62
C VAL A 61 -5.52 1.47 -10.87
N LEU A 62 -4.38 1.93 -11.39
CA LEU A 62 -3.13 1.96 -10.64
C LEU A 62 -2.91 3.34 -10.04
N ILE A 63 -2.60 3.36 -8.75
CA ILE A 63 -2.27 4.55 -7.97
C ILE A 63 -0.99 4.29 -7.17
N PRO A 64 -0.29 5.33 -6.69
CA PRO A 64 0.75 5.14 -5.67
C PRO A 64 0.19 4.40 -4.45
N GLY A 65 1.03 3.60 -3.80
CA GLY A 65 0.68 2.99 -2.51
C GLY A 65 0.25 4.06 -1.51
N LEU A 66 -0.78 3.76 -0.72
CA LEU A 66 -1.29 4.69 0.29
C LEU A 66 -0.25 4.84 1.40
N VAL A 67 -0.08 6.05 1.91
CA VAL A 67 0.85 6.31 3.02
C VAL A 67 0.05 6.58 4.28
N ASN A 68 0.07 5.64 5.21
CA ASN A 68 -0.52 5.84 6.53
C ASN A 68 0.45 6.61 7.45
N THR A 69 0.16 7.89 7.68
CA THR A 69 1.06 8.82 8.39
C THR A 69 0.97 8.74 9.91
N HIS A 70 0.07 7.92 10.49
CA HIS A 70 -0.07 7.79 11.93
C HIS A 70 -0.64 6.42 12.32
N THR A 71 0.10 5.63 13.10
CA THR A 71 -0.37 4.30 13.54
C THR A 71 0.08 3.94 14.95
N HIS A 72 -0.74 3.11 15.59
CA HIS A 72 -0.37 2.27 16.72
C HIS A 72 -0.53 0.79 16.30
N ALA A 73 0.35 0.32 15.42
CA ALA A 73 0.14 -0.93 14.67
C ALA A 73 -0.12 -2.18 15.55
N SER A 74 0.57 -2.31 16.68
CA SER A 74 0.38 -3.46 17.59
C SER A 74 -0.99 -3.46 18.27
N MET A 75 -1.65 -2.31 18.40
CA MET A 75 -2.99 -2.20 19.01
C MET A 75 -4.09 -2.83 18.15
N THR A 76 -3.78 -3.34 16.95
CA THR A 76 -4.71 -4.17 16.18
C THR A 76 -5.16 -5.42 16.94
N LEU A 77 -4.36 -5.92 17.91
CA LEU A 77 -4.76 -6.99 18.84
C LEU A 77 -5.77 -6.54 19.90
N LEU A 78 -5.94 -5.23 20.10
CA LEU A 78 -6.89 -4.62 21.03
C LEU A 78 -8.16 -4.11 20.33
N ARG A 79 -8.34 -4.48 19.05
CA ARG A 79 -9.48 -4.00 18.25
C ARG A 79 -10.81 -4.39 18.89
N GLY A 80 -11.63 -3.38 19.18
CA GLY A 80 -12.97 -3.56 19.77
C GLY A 80 -12.97 -4.01 21.23
N LEU A 81 -11.86 -3.81 21.97
CA LEU A 81 -11.74 -4.26 23.35
C LEU A 81 -12.72 -3.54 24.31
N ALA A 82 -12.98 -2.25 24.10
CA ALA A 82 -13.73 -1.40 25.02
C ALA A 82 -14.35 -0.20 24.29
N ASP A 83 -15.26 -0.48 23.35
CA ASP A 83 -15.93 0.58 22.58
C ASP A 83 -16.94 1.37 23.46
N ASP A 84 -17.40 2.52 22.96
CA ASP A 84 -18.50 3.33 23.54
C ASP A 84 -18.27 3.89 24.96
N LEU A 85 -17.02 4.20 25.31
CA LEU A 85 -16.64 4.81 26.59
C LEU A 85 -16.08 6.24 26.43
N PRO A 86 -16.23 7.12 27.44
CA PRO A 86 -15.47 8.36 27.50
C PRO A 86 -13.96 8.09 27.50
N LEU A 87 -13.18 8.96 26.86
CA LEU A 87 -11.73 8.80 26.67
C LEU A 87 -10.98 8.37 27.95
N MET A 88 -11.26 9.02 29.09
CA MET A 88 -10.54 8.72 30.32
C MET A 88 -10.89 7.36 30.90
N ALA A 89 -12.16 6.94 30.81
CA ALA A 89 -12.57 5.58 31.22
C ALA A 89 -11.92 4.55 30.30
N TRP A 90 -11.95 4.77 28.97
CA TRP A 90 -11.28 3.91 28.00
C TRP A 90 -9.78 3.76 28.29
N LEU A 91 -9.07 4.86 28.57
CA LEU A 91 -7.64 4.83 28.89
C LEU A 91 -7.35 4.17 30.23
N GLN A 92 -7.94 4.70 31.31
CA GLN A 92 -7.57 4.34 32.68
C GLN A 92 -8.09 2.96 33.09
N ASP A 93 -9.30 2.61 32.65
CA ASP A 93 -9.97 1.39 33.10
C ASP A 93 -9.71 0.21 32.15
N HIS A 94 -9.35 0.47 30.89
CA HIS A 94 -9.20 -0.58 29.86
C HIS A 94 -7.82 -0.62 29.19
N ILE A 95 -7.41 0.43 28.47
CA ILE A 95 -6.21 0.39 27.64
C ILE A 95 -4.94 0.33 28.47
N TRP A 96 -4.70 1.27 29.39
CA TRP A 96 -3.46 1.28 30.18
C TRP A 96 -3.27 0.01 31.03
N PRO A 97 -4.31 -0.52 31.71
CA PRO A 97 -4.18 -1.81 32.40
C PRO A 97 -3.87 -2.98 31.46
N THR A 98 -4.49 -3.01 30.28
CA THR A 98 -4.26 -4.05 29.27
C THR A 98 -2.84 -3.97 28.72
N GLU A 99 -2.38 -2.78 28.37
CA GLU A 99 -1.02 -2.54 27.88
C GLU A 99 0.01 -2.96 28.93
N THR A 100 -0.16 -2.52 30.18
CA THR A 100 0.74 -2.86 31.31
C THR A 100 0.86 -4.38 31.51
N ARG A 101 -0.23 -5.12 31.28
CA ARG A 101 -0.27 -6.56 31.48
C ARG A 101 0.28 -7.36 30.32
N TRP A 102 0.04 -6.93 29.08
CA TRP A 102 0.21 -7.76 27.88
C TRP A 102 1.23 -7.25 26.88
N VAL A 103 1.59 -5.97 26.91
CA VAL A 103 2.51 -5.42 25.91
C VAL A 103 3.93 -5.84 26.24
N ASP A 104 4.44 -6.74 25.42
CA ASP A 104 5.82 -7.21 25.41
C ASP A 104 6.32 -7.32 23.95
N PRO A 105 7.59 -7.73 23.72
CA PRO A 105 8.11 -7.86 22.35
C PRO A 105 7.35 -8.84 21.45
N GLU A 106 6.70 -9.86 22.01
CA GLU A 106 5.92 -10.83 21.24
C GLU A 106 4.56 -10.25 20.84
N PHE A 107 3.88 -9.56 21.77
CA PHE A 107 2.66 -8.80 21.50
C PHE A 107 2.87 -7.79 20.37
N VAL A 108 3.95 -6.98 20.46
CA VAL A 108 4.26 -5.99 19.43
C VAL A 108 4.55 -6.66 18.08
N ARG A 109 5.29 -7.76 18.06
CA ARG A 109 5.57 -8.52 16.84
C ARG A 109 4.29 -9.07 16.20
N ALA A 110 3.44 -9.73 16.98
CA ALA A 110 2.22 -10.35 16.49
C ALA A 110 1.23 -9.28 15.97
N GLY A 111 0.97 -8.25 16.75
CA GLY A 111 0.06 -7.17 16.36
C GLY A 111 0.55 -6.37 15.17
N THR A 112 1.85 -6.06 15.11
CA THR A 112 2.41 -5.34 13.95
C THR A 112 2.33 -6.18 12.67
N ARG A 113 2.58 -7.50 12.74
CA ARG A 113 2.41 -8.39 11.58
C ARG A 113 0.97 -8.46 11.10
N LEU A 114 0.01 -8.49 12.03
CA LEU A 114 -1.41 -8.43 11.70
C LEU A 114 -1.75 -7.11 11.00
N ALA A 115 -1.29 -5.98 11.54
CA ALA A 115 -1.49 -4.66 10.94
C ALA A 115 -0.88 -4.56 9.54
N ILE A 116 0.34 -5.09 9.32
CA ILE A 116 0.96 -5.10 7.98
C ILE A 116 0.12 -5.90 6.99
N ALA A 117 -0.40 -7.07 7.39
CA ALA A 117 -1.24 -7.87 6.50
C ALA A 117 -2.56 -7.15 6.15
N GLU A 118 -3.16 -6.43 7.10
CA GLU A 118 -4.34 -5.59 6.86
C GLU A 118 -4.03 -4.42 5.93
N MET A 119 -2.92 -3.70 6.16
CA MET A 119 -2.45 -2.58 5.34
C MET A 119 -2.20 -2.99 3.89
N LEU A 120 -1.46 -4.09 3.66
CA LEU A 120 -1.20 -4.61 2.33
C LEU A 120 -2.48 -4.99 1.58
N ARG A 121 -3.48 -5.55 2.27
CA ARG A 121 -4.79 -5.86 1.69
C ARG A 121 -5.62 -4.61 1.38
N GLY A 122 -5.36 -3.51 2.09
CA GLY A 122 -5.99 -2.20 1.88
C GLY A 122 -5.24 -1.26 0.94
N GLY A 123 -4.05 -1.64 0.45
CA GLY A 123 -3.23 -0.83 -0.45
C GLY A 123 -2.31 0.18 0.22
N THR A 124 -2.03 0.01 1.52
CA THR A 124 -0.99 0.75 2.28
C THR A 124 0.32 -0.03 2.31
#